data_AF-A0A936LX89-F1
#
_entry.id   AF-A0A936LX89-F1
#
_cell.length_a   1.000
_cell.length_b   1.000
_cell.length_c   1.000
_cell.angle_alpha   90.00
_cell.angle_beta   90.00
_cell.angle_gamma   90.00
#
_symmetry.space_group_name_H-M   'P 1'
#
loop_
_entity.id
_entity.type
_entity.pdbx_description
1 polymer ?
#
loop_
_entity_poly.entity_id
_entity_poly.type
_entity_poly.pdbx_seq_one_letter_code
_entity_poly.pdbx_strand_id
1 'polypeptide(L)'
;MQVLQAGPHKLILLELDPEIVANVAKQAGFDVKMDDSQRTLLLELTASGRQSPLLLFDAADPGNLGWFSRCQFYIEGRTGSVMQTPMTLANIRDRGGEMVRTAVRLSIAKELPSTFRLPGRQPLTEQVVYAILFNLLTALAKTGVAVCGGPVVQPLAGRTEGVDTRN
;
A
#
# COMPACT_ATOMS: atom_id res chain seq x y z
N MET A 1 19.68 -8.53 -3.31
CA MET A 1 19.29 -9.00 -1.97
C MET A 1 20.53 -9.46 -1.22
N GLN A 2 20.78 -8.85 -0.06
CA GLN A 2 21.90 -9.19 0.81
C GLN A 2 21.43 -9.44 2.24
N VAL A 3 22.21 -10.17 3.04
CA VAL A 3 21.97 -10.31 4.48
C VAL A 3 22.88 -9.34 5.22
N LEU A 4 22.28 -8.44 6.00
CA LEU A 4 22.98 -7.49 6.85
C LEU A 4 22.99 -7.97 8.31
N GLN A 5 24.10 -7.73 9.01
CA GLN A 5 24.21 -7.92 10.46
C GLN A 5 24.19 -6.55 11.14
N ALA A 6 23.11 -6.25 11.87
CA ALA A 6 22.93 -5.00 12.62
C ALA A 6 22.93 -5.32 14.13
N GLY A 7 24.12 -5.32 14.74
CA GLY A 7 24.29 -5.75 16.13
C GLY A 7 23.86 -7.23 16.30
N PRO A 8 22.93 -7.57 17.22
CA PRO A 8 22.44 -8.94 17.38
C PRO A 8 21.43 -9.36 16.29
N HIS A 9 20.96 -8.44 15.44
CA HIS A 9 19.91 -8.72 14.47
C HIS A 9 20.47 -9.05 13.08
N LYS A 10 19.87 -10.07 12.44
CA LYS A 10 20.07 -10.38 11.02
C LYS A 10 18.90 -9.84 10.20
N LEU A 11 19.23 -9.02 9.20
CA LEU A 11 18.27 -8.37 8.32
C LEU A 11 18.47 -8.84 6.87
N ILE A 12 17.39 -8.83 6.12
CA ILE A 12 17.39 -8.90 4.65
C ILE A 12 17.40 -7.45 4.15
N LEU A 13 18.37 -7.12 3.32
CA LEU A 13 18.43 -5.86 2.60
C LEU A 13 17.92 -6.07 1.16
N LEU A 14 16.88 -5.34 0.82
CA LEU A 14 16.33 -5.24 -0.52
C LEU A 14 17.01 -4.09 -1.27
N GLU A 15 17.61 -4.43 -2.40
CA GLU A 15 18.27 -3.46 -3.29
C GLU A 15 17.29 -3.09 -4.40
N LEU A 16 16.25 -2.35 -4.03
CA LEU A 16 15.22 -1.91 -4.97
C LEU A 16 15.80 -0.87 -5.91
N ASP A 17 15.60 -1.07 -7.21
CA ASP A 17 15.95 -0.14 -8.27
C ASP A 17 14.81 0.88 -8.45
N PRO A 18 15.04 2.18 -8.17
CA PRO A 18 14.02 3.21 -8.31
C PRO A 18 13.44 3.32 -9.72
N GLU A 19 14.24 3.08 -10.77
CA GLU A 19 13.75 3.16 -12.15
C GLU A 19 12.75 2.05 -12.46
N ILE A 20 13.02 0.83 -11.98
CA ILE A 20 12.09 -0.30 -12.11
C ILE A 20 10.81 0.00 -11.32
N VAL A 21 10.91 0.52 -10.09
CA VAL A 21 9.76 0.88 -9.27
C VAL A 21 8.89 1.95 -9.95
N ALA A 22 9.51 2.98 -10.51
CA ALA A 22 8.80 4.02 -11.25
C ALA A 22 8.09 3.46 -12.49
N ASN A 23 8.75 2.57 -13.23
CA ASN A 23 8.16 1.91 -14.39
C ASN A 23 6.97 1.02 -13.99
N VAL A 24 7.06 0.29 -12.88
CA VAL A 24 5.95 -0.49 -12.33
C VAL A 24 4.76 0.40 -11.98
N ALA A 25 5.00 1.52 -11.29
CA ALA A 25 3.94 2.48 -10.96
C ALA A 25 3.26 3.04 -12.21
N LYS A 26 4.05 3.42 -13.21
CA LYS A 26 3.55 3.93 -14.50
C LYS A 26 2.73 2.88 -15.26
N GLN A 27 3.18 1.63 -15.30
CA GLN A 27 2.43 0.53 -15.92
C GLN A 27 1.09 0.27 -15.21
N ALA A 28 1.02 0.50 -13.90
CA ALA A 28 -0.23 0.42 -13.13
C ALA A 28 -1.13 1.67 -13.29
N GLY A 29 -0.68 2.70 -14.02
CA GLY A 29 -1.45 3.92 -14.30
C GLY A 29 -1.26 5.04 -13.28
N PHE A 30 -0.13 5.05 -12.56
CA PHE A 30 0.20 6.10 -11.59
C PHE A 30 1.39 6.93 -12.06
N ASP A 31 1.27 8.24 -11.90
CA ASP A 31 2.43 9.12 -11.81
C ASP A 31 3.06 8.96 -10.43
N VAL A 32 4.38 8.97 -10.37
CA VAL A 32 5.12 8.74 -9.12
C VAL A 32 6.12 9.86 -8.86
N LYS A 33 6.15 10.35 -7.60
CA LYS A 33 7.30 11.06 -7.04
C LYS A 33 7.95 10.16 -6.01
N MET A 34 9.27 10.06 -6.05
CA MET A 34 10.01 9.14 -5.19
C MET A 34 11.00 9.88 -4.31
N ASP A 35 11.13 9.41 -3.08
CA ASP A 35 12.22 9.74 -2.18
C ASP A 35 12.88 8.44 -1.72
N ASP A 36 14.14 8.28 -2.08
CA ASP A 36 14.92 7.08 -1.79
C ASP A 36 15.85 7.35 -0.60
N SER A 37 15.55 6.68 0.51
CA SER A 37 16.45 6.62 1.67
C SER A 37 17.10 5.25 1.80
N GLN A 38 18.12 5.17 2.66
CA GLN A 38 18.83 3.91 2.95
C GLN A 38 17.90 2.77 3.38
N ARG A 39 16.82 3.07 4.13
CA ARG A 39 15.95 2.05 4.74
C ARG A 39 14.58 1.93 4.11
N THR A 40 14.16 2.94 3.35
CA THR A 40 12.80 3.06 2.86
C THR A 40 12.80 3.74 1.50
N LEU A 41 12.00 3.19 0.58
CA LEU A 41 11.63 3.88 -0.65
C LEU A 41 10.22 4.45 -0.47
N LEU A 42 10.09 5.78 -0.49
CA LEU A 42 8.81 6.48 -0.39
C LEU A 42 8.30 6.85 -1.77
N LEU A 43 7.03 6.56 -2.04
CA LEU A 43 6.34 6.83 -3.29
C LEU A 43 5.11 7.69 -3.00
N GLU A 44 5.02 8.88 -3.60
CA GLU A 44 3.75 9.59 -3.74
C GLU A 44 3.16 9.25 -5.10
N LEU A 45 2.02 8.57 -5.09
CA LEU A 45 1.41 7.98 -6.26
C LEU A 45 0.11 8.70 -6.59
N THR A 46 -0.04 9.19 -7.81
CA THR A 46 -1.24 9.89 -8.28
C THR A 46 -1.77 9.25 -9.55
N ALA A 47 -3.05 8.86 -9.56
CA ALA A 47 -3.73 8.37 -10.75
C ALA A 47 -4.33 9.54 -11.54
N SER A 48 -3.48 10.38 -12.18
CA SER A 48 -3.86 11.68 -12.76
C SER A 48 -4.95 11.61 -13.85
N GLY A 49 -5.05 10.48 -14.57
CA GLY A 49 -6.10 10.27 -15.58
C GLY A 49 -7.45 9.82 -15.02
N ARG A 50 -7.58 9.66 -13.70
CA ARG A 50 -8.75 9.07 -13.06
C ARG A 50 -9.65 10.14 -12.44
N GLN A 51 -10.95 10.07 -12.70
CA GLN A 51 -11.97 10.95 -12.10
C GLN A 51 -12.62 10.35 -10.85
N SER A 52 -12.72 9.02 -10.79
CA SER A 52 -13.22 8.30 -9.62
C SER A 52 -12.12 8.10 -8.56
N PRO A 53 -12.47 7.94 -7.28
CA PRO A 53 -11.49 7.61 -6.23
C PRO A 53 -10.73 6.32 -6.51
N LEU A 54 -9.55 6.17 -5.90
CA LEU A 54 -8.91 4.86 -5.74
C LEU A 54 -9.82 3.96 -4.91
N LEU A 55 -9.83 2.68 -5.25
CA LEU A 55 -10.72 1.67 -4.66
C LEU A 55 -10.16 1.19 -3.32
N LEU A 56 -10.02 2.12 -2.38
CA LEU A 56 -9.66 1.86 -0.99
C LEU A 56 -10.94 2.01 -0.15
N PHE A 57 -11.47 0.92 0.39
CA PHE A 57 -12.80 0.93 1.01
C PHE A 57 -12.78 0.34 2.43
N ASP A 58 -13.78 0.67 3.24
CA ASP A 58 -13.91 0.13 4.60
C ASP A 58 -14.33 -1.35 4.56
N ALA A 59 -13.50 -2.22 5.13
CA ALA A 59 -13.79 -3.64 5.26
C ALA A 59 -14.96 -3.92 6.21
N ALA A 60 -15.24 -3.03 7.16
CA ALA A 60 -16.27 -3.21 8.18
C ALA A 60 -17.68 -2.84 7.68
N ASP A 61 -17.80 -2.09 6.59
CA ASP A 61 -19.09 -1.70 6.04
C ASP A 61 -19.78 -2.89 5.33
N PRO A 62 -20.98 -3.32 5.76
CA PRO A 62 -21.74 -4.38 5.11
C PRO A 62 -22.02 -4.13 3.62
N GLY A 63 -22.08 -2.87 3.18
CA GLY A 63 -22.24 -2.50 1.78
C GLY A 63 -21.06 -2.89 0.90
N ASN A 64 -19.90 -3.18 1.48
CA ASN A 64 -18.68 -3.54 0.77
C ASN A 64 -18.39 -5.04 0.73
N LEU A 65 -19.27 -5.92 1.25
CA LEU A 65 -19.04 -7.38 1.31
C LEU A 65 -18.68 -8.01 -0.05
N GLY A 66 -19.34 -7.55 -1.12
CA GLY A 66 -19.05 -8.00 -2.49
C GLY A 66 -17.65 -7.65 -2.98
N TRP A 67 -17.10 -6.52 -2.53
CA TRP A 67 -15.72 -6.12 -2.82
C TRP A 67 -14.72 -6.81 -1.88
N PHE A 68 -15.07 -6.90 -0.59
CA PHE A 68 -14.25 -7.54 0.43
C PHE A 68 -13.89 -8.98 0.05
N SER A 69 -14.87 -9.79 -0.38
CA SER A 69 -14.66 -11.18 -0.81
C SER A 69 -13.72 -11.36 -2.02
N ARG A 70 -13.42 -10.29 -2.76
CA ARG A 70 -12.58 -10.31 -3.98
C ARG A 70 -11.22 -9.64 -3.77
N CYS A 71 -10.96 -9.10 -2.58
CA CYS A 71 -9.72 -8.38 -2.30
C CYS A 71 -8.54 -9.33 -2.14
N GLN A 72 -7.46 -8.98 -2.84
CA GLN A 72 -6.16 -9.62 -2.70
C GLN A 72 -5.31 -8.96 -1.60
N PHE A 73 -5.60 -7.69 -1.28
CA PHE A 73 -4.85 -6.89 -0.33
C PHE A 73 -5.76 -6.32 0.77
N TYR A 74 -5.21 -6.31 1.97
CA TYR A 74 -5.83 -5.78 3.18
C TYR A 74 -4.84 -4.84 3.86
N ILE A 75 -5.33 -3.69 4.33
CA ILE A 75 -4.53 -2.68 5.00
C ILE A 75 -5.00 -2.59 6.45
N GLU A 76 -4.08 -2.73 7.40
CA GLU A 76 -4.39 -2.42 8.79
C GLU A 76 -4.50 -0.89 8.95
N GLY A 77 -5.70 -0.36 9.12
CA GLY A 77 -5.89 1.11 9.07
C GLY A 77 -5.40 1.85 10.32
N ARG A 78 -4.85 1.16 11.33
CA ARG A 78 -4.12 1.77 12.45
C ARG A 78 -2.67 2.12 12.08
N THR A 79 -2.02 1.31 11.25
CA THR A 79 -0.58 1.46 10.94
C THR A 79 -0.33 1.77 9.47
N GLY A 80 -1.31 1.50 8.61
CA GLY A 80 -1.16 1.52 7.16
C GLY A 80 -0.44 0.30 6.61
N SER A 81 -0.12 -0.70 7.43
CA SER A 81 0.57 -1.91 6.96
C SER A 81 -0.29 -2.65 5.94
N VAL A 82 0.26 -2.87 4.75
CA VAL A 82 -0.33 -3.74 3.75
C VAL A 82 0.03 -5.17 4.14
N MET A 83 -0.97 -5.94 4.58
CA MET A 83 -0.77 -7.22 5.25
C MET A 83 0.08 -8.18 4.41
N GLN A 84 1.05 -8.82 5.08
CA GLN A 84 1.96 -9.81 4.49
C GLN A 84 2.91 -9.26 3.40
N THR A 85 3.12 -7.94 3.37
CA THR A 85 4.06 -7.29 2.44
C THR A 85 5.03 -6.38 3.22
N PRO A 86 6.14 -5.95 2.61
CA PRO A 86 7.02 -4.94 3.19
C PRO A 86 6.51 -3.50 2.98
N MET A 87 5.23 -3.32 2.64
CA MET A 87 4.67 -2.03 2.22
C MET A 87 3.72 -1.46 3.27
N THR A 88 3.76 -0.14 3.39
CA THR A 88 2.77 0.64 4.13
C THR A 88 2.11 1.66 3.20
N LEU A 89 0.85 1.98 3.47
CA LEU A 89 0.04 2.92 2.70
C LEU A 89 -0.54 3.98 3.62
N ALA A 90 -0.61 5.22 3.12
CA ALA A 90 -1.24 6.34 3.80
C ALA A 90 -2.03 7.21 2.81
N ASN A 91 -3.08 7.87 3.29
CA ASN A 91 -3.78 8.87 2.51
C ASN A 91 -2.89 10.10 2.30
N ILE A 92 -2.97 10.68 1.11
CA ILE A 92 -2.46 12.03 0.87
C ILE A 92 -3.58 13.01 1.20
N ARG A 93 -3.24 14.08 1.91
CA ARG A 93 -4.14 15.20 2.17
C ARG A 93 -3.64 16.44 1.43
N ASP A 94 -4.57 17.24 0.94
CA ASP A 94 -4.24 18.54 0.38
C ASP A 94 -3.95 19.57 1.50
N ARG A 95 -3.71 20.82 1.11
CA ARG A 95 -3.43 21.92 2.06
C ARG A 95 -4.63 22.26 2.95
N GLY A 96 -5.85 21.93 2.54
CA GLY A 96 -7.07 22.08 3.33
C GLY A 96 -7.29 20.94 4.31
N GLY A 97 -6.47 19.89 4.26
CA GLY A 97 -6.63 18.70 5.09
C GLY A 97 -7.58 17.65 4.48
N GLU A 98 -8.13 17.92 3.29
CA GLU A 98 -9.02 16.99 2.61
C GLU A 98 -8.23 15.87 1.93
N MET A 99 -8.80 14.67 1.91
CA MET A 99 -8.13 13.53 1.28
C MET A 99 -8.12 13.66 -0.24
N VAL A 100 -6.95 13.49 -0.84
CA VAL A 100 -6.80 13.41 -2.28
C VAL A 100 -7.23 12.03 -2.75
N ARG A 101 -8.47 11.92 -3.22
CA ARG A 101 -9.13 10.64 -3.54
C ARG A 101 -8.47 9.81 -4.64
N THR A 102 -7.63 10.43 -5.46
CA THR A 102 -6.91 9.79 -6.58
C THR A 102 -5.43 9.55 -6.28
N ALA A 103 -4.98 9.81 -5.04
CA ALA A 103 -3.58 9.71 -4.67
C ALA A 103 -3.38 9.04 -3.30
N VAL A 104 -2.26 8.33 -3.17
CA VAL A 104 -1.82 7.68 -1.93
C VAL A 104 -0.32 7.80 -1.80
N ARG A 105 0.16 7.73 -0.55
CA ARG A 105 1.57 7.59 -0.25
C ARG A 105 1.84 6.12 0.09
N LEU A 106 2.81 5.52 -0.57
CA LEU A 106 3.27 4.17 -0.30
C LEU A 106 4.72 4.24 0.20
N SER A 107 5.06 3.42 1.17
CA SER A 107 6.44 3.23 1.63
C SER A 107 6.79 1.76 1.52
N ILE A 108 7.98 1.46 0.99
CA ILE A 108 8.52 0.10 0.91
C ILE A 108 9.75 0.01 1.82
N ALA A 109 9.69 -0.84 2.83
CA ALA A 109 10.83 -1.11 3.69
C ALA A 109 11.91 -1.88 2.92
N LYS A 110 13.15 -1.39 2.96
CA LYS A 110 14.33 -2.03 2.36
C LYS A 110 15.03 -2.98 3.32
N GLU A 111 14.88 -2.76 4.62
CA GLU A 111 15.42 -3.63 5.67
C GLU A 111 14.29 -4.45 6.30
N LEU A 112 14.40 -5.78 6.26
CA LEU A 112 13.41 -6.69 6.81
C LEU A 112 14.05 -7.68 7.80
N PRO A 113 13.32 -8.19 8.79
CA PRO A 113 13.81 -9.29 9.62
C PRO A 113 14.22 -10.48 8.74
N SER A 114 15.32 -11.16 9.08
CA SER A 114 15.74 -12.39 8.38
C SER A 114 14.71 -13.52 8.43
N THR A 115 13.73 -13.43 9.34
CA THR A 115 12.58 -14.33 9.47
C THR A 115 11.39 -13.94 8.59
N PHE A 116 11.44 -12.78 7.91
CA PHE A 116 10.35 -12.34 7.04
C PHE A 116 10.12 -13.33 5.91
N ARG A 117 8.88 -13.78 5.75
CA ARG A 117 8.48 -14.71 4.70
C ARG A 117 7.13 -14.27 4.13
N LEU A 118 6.98 -14.49 2.84
CA LEU A 118 5.68 -14.37 2.19
C LEU A 118 4.78 -15.56 2.55
N PRO A 119 3.48 -15.47 2.26
CA PRO A 119 2.56 -16.60 2.39
C PRO A 119 3.11 -17.86 1.71
N GLY A 120 2.90 -19.02 2.34
CA GLY A 120 3.51 -20.27 1.88
C GLY A 120 5.01 -20.40 2.20
N ARG A 121 5.55 -19.56 3.10
CA ARG A 121 6.96 -19.54 3.53
C ARG A 121 7.95 -19.23 2.40
N GLN A 122 7.49 -18.55 1.35
CA GLN A 122 8.35 -18.20 0.22
C GLN A 122 9.37 -17.13 0.64
N PRO A 123 10.62 -17.24 0.15
CA PRO A 123 11.61 -16.17 0.32
C PRO A 123 11.16 -14.94 -0.46
N LEU A 124 11.42 -13.75 0.08
CA LEU A 124 11.18 -12.50 -0.61
C LEU A 124 12.40 -12.17 -1.48
N THR A 125 12.18 -11.85 -2.75
CA THR A 125 13.21 -11.28 -3.64
C THR A 125 12.73 -9.93 -4.18
N GLU A 126 13.62 -9.13 -4.75
CA GLU A 126 13.27 -7.85 -5.35
C GLU A 126 12.24 -8.00 -6.47
N GLN A 127 12.35 -9.03 -7.32
CA GLN A 127 11.38 -9.29 -8.38
C GLN A 127 9.97 -9.53 -7.81
N VAL A 128 9.88 -10.23 -6.68
CA VAL A 128 8.60 -10.48 -6.02
C VAL A 128 8.05 -9.20 -5.40
N VAL A 129 8.90 -8.32 -4.86
CA VAL A 129 8.48 -6.99 -4.38
C VAL A 129 7.89 -6.17 -5.52
N TYR A 130 8.52 -6.16 -6.70
CA TYR A 130 8.00 -5.46 -7.88
C TYR A 130 6.65 -6.03 -8.35
N ALA A 131 6.49 -7.34 -8.34
CA ALA A 131 5.22 -7.99 -8.68
C ALA A 131 4.11 -7.65 -7.66
N ILE A 132 4.42 -7.67 -6.36
CA ILE A 132 3.48 -7.29 -5.30
C ILE A 132 3.08 -5.81 -5.46
N LEU A 133 4.04 -4.93 -5.75
CA LEU A 133 3.77 -3.51 -5.98
C LEU A 133 2.81 -3.34 -7.15
N PHE A 134 3.11 -3.95 -8.30
CA PHE A 134 2.25 -3.88 -9.48
C PHE A 134 0.81 -4.35 -9.18
N ASN A 135 0.67 -5.49 -8.48
CA ASN A 135 -0.62 -6.05 -8.13
C ASN A 135 -1.39 -5.17 -7.13
N LEU A 136 -0.71 -4.60 -6.14
CA LEU A 136 -1.32 -3.69 -5.17
C LEU A 136 -1.84 -2.42 -5.85
N LEU A 137 -1.03 -1.80 -6.71
CA LEU A 137 -1.43 -0.61 -7.46
C LEU A 137 -2.58 -0.90 -8.43
N THR A 138 -2.52 -2.05 -9.10
CA THR A 138 -3.62 -2.51 -9.97
C THR A 138 -4.90 -2.74 -9.15
N ALA A 139 -4.80 -3.33 -7.96
CA ALA A 139 -5.94 -3.53 -7.08
C ALA A 139 -6.56 -2.20 -6.65
N LEU A 140 -5.75 -1.21 -6.24
CA LEU A 140 -6.21 0.15 -5.93
C LEU A 140 -6.92 0.82 -7.11
N ALA A 141 -6.50 0.55 -8.34
CA ALA A 141 -7.08 1.17 -9.52
C ALA A 141 -8.35 0.46 -10.03
N LYS A 142 -8.43 -0.89 -9.93
CA LYS A 142 -9.39 -1.70 -10.70
C LYS A 142 -10.26 -2.64 -9.88
N THR A 143 -9.77 -3.18 -8.76
CA THR A 143 -10.45 -4.30 -8.08
C THR A 143 -10.98 -3.93 -6.70
N GLY A 144 -10.18 -3.20 -5.92
CA GLY A 144 -10.45 -2.94 -4.52
C GLY A 144 -9.33 -3.39 -3.58
N VAL A 145 -9.11 -2.59 -2.55
CA VAL A 145 -8.25 -2.87 -1.40
C VAL A 145 -9.03 -2.51 -0.14
N ALA A 146 -9.05 -3.43 0.82
CA ALA A 146 -9.86 -3.28 2.03
C ALA A 146 -9.05 -2.67 3.18
N VAL A 147 -9.60 -1.67 3.86
CA VAL A 147 -9.05 -1.09 5.09
C VAL A 147 -9.71 -1.74 6.29
N CYS A 148 -8.89 -2.34 7.14
CA CYS A 148 -9.30 -3.07 8.33
C CYS A 148 -9.11 -2.20 9.57
N GLY A 149 -10.14 -1.44 9.93
CA GLY A 149 -10.24 -0.67 11.18
C GLY A 149 -9.20 0.44 11.39
N GLY A 150 -9.35 1.22 12.45
CA GLY A 150 -8.39 2.27 12.84
C GLY A 150 -8.51 3.58 12.04
N PRO A 151 -7.95 4.70 12.54
CA PRO A 151 -8.19 6.04 11.98
C PRO A 151 -7.06 6.58 11.07
N VAL A 152 -5.92 5.88 10.98
CA VAL A 152 -4.71 6.41 10.31
C VAL A 152 -4.84 6.34 8.80
N VAL A 153 -5.34 5.22 8.28
CA VAL A 153 -5.74 5.09 6.88
C VAL A 153 -7.25 5.12 6.80
N GLN A 154 -7.76 6.05 6.00
CA GLN A 154 -9.18 6.23 5.77
C GLN A 154 -9.56 5.72 4.37
N PRO A 155 -10.76 5.13 4.22
CA PRO A 155 -11.33 4.78 2.93
C PRO A 155 -11.40 5.98 1.98
N LEU A 156 -11.17 5.75 0.69
CA LEU A 156 -11.32 6.72 -0.40
C LEU A 156 -12.54 6.42 -1.28
N ALA A 157 -13.04 5.19 -1.26
CA ALA A 157 -14.18 4.69 -2.03
C ALA A 157 -15.13 3.87 -1.16
N GLY A 158 -16.31 3.57 -1.71
CA GLY A 158 -17.42 2.98 -0.98
C GLY A 158 -18.21 4.05 -0.22
N ARG A 159 -19.10 3.63 0.68
CA ARG A 159 -19.76 4.55 1.61
C ARG A 159 -18.71 4.98 2.65
N THR A 160 -18.17 6.18 2.47
CA THR A 160 -17.19 6.76 3.40
C THR A 160 -17.86 7.55 4.53
N GLU A 161 -19.19 7.64 4.52
CA GLU A 161 -19.97 8.27 5.59
C GLU A 161 -20.18 7.25 6.70
N GLY A 162 -19.65 7.55 7.89
CA GLY A 162 -19.97 6.79 9.09
C GLY A 162 -21.48 6.79 9.28
N VAL A 163 -22.04 5.64 9.62
CA VAL A 163 -23.42 5.54 10.11
C VAL A 163 -23.54 6.54 11.26
N ASP A 164 -24.27 7.61 11.01
CA ASP A 164 -24.53 8.68 11.99
C ASP A 164 -25.29 8.03 13.15
N THR A 165 -24.59 7.79 14.27
CA THR A 165 -25.18 7.28 15.51
C THR A 165 -25.75 8.47 16.26
N ARG A 166 -26.82 9.04 15.72
CA ARG A 166 -27.70 9.95 16.46
C ARG A 166 -29.08 9.32 16.56
N ASN A 167 -29.27 8.58 17.64
CA ASN A 167 -30.57 8.33 18.28
C ASN A 167 -30.48 8.80 19.72
#